data_AF-A0A8T2KJN6-F1
#
_entry.id   AF-A0A8T2KJN6-F1
#
_cell.length_a   1.000
_cell.length_b   1.000
_cell.length_c   1.000
_cell.angle_alpha   90.00
_cell.angle_beta   90.00
_cell.angle_gamma   90.00
#
_symmetry.space_group_name_H-M   'P 1'
#
loop_
_entity.id
_entity.type
_entity.pdbx_description
1 polymer ?
#
loop_
_entity_poly.entity_id
_entity_poly.type
_entity_poly.pdbx_seq_one_letter_code
_entity_poly.pdbx_strand_id
1 'polypeptide(L)'
;MDSQVKLELGHRAQLRKKPTTDGFTHDWMVFVRGPDQCDIQHFVERVVFRLHDSFPRPKRVCKEPPYRVEETGYAGFILPIEVYFRNKEEPKKVCFTYDLFLNLEGNPPVNHLRCEKLTFNNPTKEFRKKLLKAGG
;
A
#
# COMPACT_ATOMS: atom_id res chain seq x y z
N MET A 1 -4.92 -27.45 3.73
CA MET A 1 -5.98 -26.47 4.08
C MET A 1 -5.45 -25.10 3.70
N ASP A 2 -6.22 -24.38 2.91
CA ASP A 2 -5.86 -23.04 2.46
C ASP A 2 -6.04 -22.03 3.59
N SER A 3 -5.38 -20.89 3.48
CA SER A 3 -5.51 -19.77 4.43
C SER A 3 -5.75 -18.49 3.66
N GLN A 4 -6.69 -17.67 4.15
CA GLN A 4 -7.10 -16.45 3.48
C GLN A 4 -6.87 -15.26 4.38
N VAL A 5 -6.24 -14.21 3.87
CA VAL A 5 -6.08 -12.92 4.58
C VAL A 5 -6.56 -11.80 3.68
N LYS A 6 -6.87 -10.66 4.29
CA LYS A 6 -7.26 -9.44 3.57
C LYS A 6 -6.21 -8.35 3.77
N LEU A 7 -5.96 -7.61 2.70
CA LEU A 7 -5.19 -6.36 2.72
C LEU A 7 -6.08 -5.24 2.22
N GLU A 8 -5.85 -4.04 2.74
CA GLU A 8 -6.44 -2.81 2.26
C GLU A 8 -5.34 -1.92 1.69
N LEU A 9 -5.48 -1.54 0.42
CA LEU A 9 -4.65 -0.54 -0.22
C LEU A 9 -5.49 0.71 -0.40
N GLY A 10 -4.97 1.86 0.00
CA GLY A 10 -5.75 3.10 -0.08
C GLY A 10 -4.87 4.31 -0.30
N HIS A 11 -5.49 5.39 -0.71
CA HIS A 11 -4.82 6.68 -0.72
C HIS A 11 -5.79 7.82 -0.40
N ARG A 12 -5.21 8.90 0.10
CA ARG A 12 -5.85 10.20 0.24
C ARG A 12 -5.10 11.21 -0.61
N ALA A 13 -5.84 12.11 -1.23
CA ALA A 13 -5.26 13.21 -2.00
C ALA A 13 -6.06 14.47 -1.72
N GLN A 14 -5.38 15.59 -1.51
CA GLN A 14 -6.00 16.86 -1.22
C GLN A 14 -5.34 17.97 -2.03
N LEU A 15 -6.18 18.74 -2.73
CA LEU A 15 -5.76 19.96 -3.40
C LEU A 15 -5.31 21.00 -2.38
N ARG A 16 -4.13 21.58 -2.62
CA ARG A 16 -3.56 22.64 -1.78
C ARG A 16 -4.23 23.97 -2.06
N LYS A 17 -4.35 24.82 -1.03
CA LYS A 17 -4.81 26.22 -1.22
C LYS A 17 -3.86 27.04 -2.10
N LYS A 18 -2.57 26.73 -2.04
CA LYS A 18 -1.51 27.33 -2.84
C LYS A 18 -0.52 26.23 -3.26
N PRO A 19 -0.10 26.19 -4.53
CA PRO A 19 0.95 25.26 -4.96
C PRO A 19 2.25 25.45 -4.17
N THR A 20 3.10 24.41 -4.14
CA THR A 20 4.46 24.55 -3.64
C THR A 20 5.30 25.45 -4.55
N THR A 21 6.52 25.80 -4.14
CA THR A 21 7.48 26.54 -4.98
C THR A 21 7.79 25.78 -6.28
N ASP A 22 7.75 24.45 -6.23
CA ASP A 22 7.99 23.57 -7.38
C ASP A 22 6.72 23.32 -8.21
N GLY A 23 5.62 24.02 -7.91
CA GLY A 23 4.36 23.92 -8.63
C GLY A 23 3.48 22.72 -8.26
N PHE A 24 3.79 21.98 -7.19
CA PHE A 24 2.98 20.85 -6.76
C PHE A 24 1.63 21.31 -6.20
N THR A 25 0.56 20.74 -6.72
CA THR A 25 -0.82 21.18 -6.46
C THR A 25 -1.51 20.35 -5.38
N HIS A 26 -1.05 19.12 -5.13
CA HIS A 26 -1.67 18.19 -4.20
C HIS A 26 -0.70 17.70 -3.14
N ASP A 27 -1.24 17.50 -1.94
CA ASP A 27 -0.66 16.63 -0.92
C ASP A 27 -1.37 15.28 -0.99
N TRP A 28 -0.62 14.18 -0.99
CA TRP A 28 -1.19 12.84 -1.06
C TRP A 28 -0.48 11.85 -0.14
N MET A 29 -1.21 10.81 0.24
CA MET A 29 -0.73 9.73 1.07
C MET A 29 -1.29 8.40 0.56
N VAL A 30 -0.43 7.42 0.32
CA VAL A 30 -0.80 6.06 -0.06
C VAL A 30 -0.37 5.07 1.01
N PHE A 31 -1.18 4.04 1.26
CA PHE A 31 -0.93 3.07 2.33
C PHE A 31 -1.33 1.64 1.97
N VAL A 32 -0.74 0.70 2.72
CA VAL A 32 -1.17 -0.70 2.83
C VAL A 32 -1.42 -1.03 4.30
N ARG A 33 -2.54 -1.65 4.63
CA ARG A 33 -2.89 -2.07 6.00
C ARG A 33 -3.77 -3.33 6.01
N GLY A 34 -4.04 -3.89 7.19
CA GLY A 34 -5.09 -4.89 7.38
C GLY A 34 -6.45 -4.24 7.65
N PRO A 35 -7.56 -4.97 7.42
CA PRO A 35 -8.89 -4.52 7.86
C PRO A 35 -9.00 -4.51 9.39
N ASP A 36 -9.88 -3.67 9.95
CA ASP A 36 -10.36 -3.74 11.34
C ASP A 36 -9.30 -4.10 12.40
N GLN A 37 -8.23 -3.28 12.51
CA GLN A 37 -7.12 -3.46 13.47
C GLN A 37 -6.29 -4.76 13.30
N CYS A 38 -6.47 -5.52 12.22
CA CYS A 38 -5.64 -6.70 11.93
C CYS A 38 -4.18 -6.29 11.71
N ASP A 39 -3.29 -6.77 12.58
CA ASP A 39 -1.87 -6.50 12.48
C ASP A 39 -1.21 -7.39 11.41
N ILE A 40 -1.09 -6.83 10.21
CA ILE A 40 -0.46 -7.50 9.07
C ILE A 40 1.06 -7.65 9.24
N GLN A 41 1.71 -6.97 10.19
CA GLN A 41 3.15 -7.11 10.44
C GLN A 41 3.56 -8.54 10.79
N HIS A 42 2.61 -9.34 11.31
CA HIS A 42 2.83 -10.76 11.58
C HIS A 42 3.26 -11.56 10.34
N PHE A 43 2.69 -11.27 9.17
CA PHE A 43 3.00 -11.99 7.93
C PHE A 43 3.63 -11.11 6.85
N VAL A 44 3.60 -9.79 6.98
CA VAL A 44 4.27 -8.84 6.08
C VAL A 44 5.68 -8.53 6.59
N GLU A 45 6.67 -8.73 5.72
CA GLU A 45 8.08 -8.39 5.99
C GLU A 45 8.35 -6.92 5.67
N ARG A 46 7.86 -6.46 4.52
CA ARG A 46 8.01 -5.07 4.06
C ARG A 46 7.06 -4.77 2.91
N VAL A 47 6.76 -3.49 2.72
CA VAL A 47 6.02 -2.96 1.57
C VAL A 47 6.95 -2.06 0.77
N VAL A 48 6.93 -2.19 -0.55
CA VAL A 48 7.66 -1.32 -1.49
C VAL A 48 6.66 -0.55 -2.32
N PHE A 49 6.73 0.77 -2.27
CA PHE A 49 6.00 1.66 -3.17
C PHE A 49 6.98 2.15 -4.23
N ARG A 50 6.67 1.92 -5.52
CA ARG A 50 7.49 2.37 -6.65
C ARG A 50 6.86 3.62 -7.26
N LEU A 51 7.22 4.78 -6.72
CA LEU A 51 6.75 6.07 -7.22
C LEU A 51 7.20 6.29 -8.67
N HIS A 52 6.57 7.25 -9.35
CA HIS A 52 7.03 7.69 -10.67
C HIS A 52 8.49 8.19 -10.64
N ASP A 53 9.24 8.02 -11.73
CA ASP A 53 10.68 8.31 -11.78
C ASP A 53 11.03 9.80 -11.59
N SER A 54 10.04 10.69 -11.68
CA SER A 54 10.19 12.11 -11.34
C SER A 54 10.42 12.36 -9.84
N PHE A 55 10.10 11.40 -8.97
CA PHE A 55 10.30 11.55 -7.54
C PHE A 55 11.75 11.20 -7.15
N PRO A 56 12.38 11.97 -6.23
CA PRO A 56 13.67 11.59 -5.69
C PRO A 56 13.54 10.29 -4.90
N ARG A 57 14.43 9.33 -5.18
CA ARG A 57 14.42 7.98 -4.58
C ARG A 57 13.04 7.33 -4.76
N PRO A 58 12.62 7.02 -5.99
CA PRO A 58 11.23 6.60 -6.29
C PRO A 58 10.87 5.24 -5.67
N LYS A 59 11.85 4.40 -5.35
CA LYS A 59 11.65 3.16 -4.60
C LYS A 59 11.61 3.44 -3.09
N ARG A 60 10.41 3.51 -2.52
CA ARG A 60 10.18 3.69 -1.07
C ARG A 60 9.94 2.33 -0.41
N VAL A 61 10.61 2.05 0.70
CA VAL A 61 10.52 0.75 1.40
C VAL A 61 10.14 0.98 2.85
N CYS A 62 9.01 0.39 3.26
CA CYS A 62 8.54 0.38 4.65
C CYS A 62 8.71 -1.04 5.20
N LYS A 63 9.56 -1.22 6.22
CA LYS A 63 9.80 -2.52 6.85
C LYS A 63 8.88 -2.80 8.03
N GLU A 64 8.25 -1.76 8.56
CA GLU A 64 7.38 -1.79 9.74
C GLU A 64 6.19 -0.83 9.53
N PRO A 65 5.04 -1.05 10.20
CA PRO A 65 3.91 -0.16 10.11
C PRO A 65 4.21 1.22 10.73
N PRO A 66 3.52 2.29 10.29
CA PRO A 66 2.56 2.31 9.19
C PRO A 66 3.23 2.17 7.82
N TYR A 67 2.75 1.23 6.99
CA TYR A 67 3.23 1.05 5.62
C TYR A 67 2.58 2.11 4.72
N ARG A 68 3.15 3.32 4.72
CA ARG A 68 2.64 4.44 3.94
C ARG A 68 3.74 5.34 3.38
N VAL A 69 3.40 6.08 2.34
CA VAL A 69 4.21 7.16 1.78
C VAL A 69 3.36 8.41 1.70
N GLU A 70 3.92 9.52 2.16
CA GLU A 70 3.35 10.86 2.06
C GLU A 70 4.25 11.69 1.15
N GLU A 71 3.65 12.40 0.21
CA GLU A 71 4.35 13.17 -0.82
C GLU A 71 3.48 14.31 -1.34
N THR A 72 4.09 15.15 -2.16
CA THR A 72 3.38 16.21 -2.90
C THR A 72 3.57 16.01 -4.40
N GLY A 73 2.59 16.39 -5.20
CA GLY A 73 2.66 16.20 -6.64
C GLY A 73 1.62 16.99 -7.42
N TYR A 74 1.71 16.94 -8.74
CA TYR A 74 0.84 17.68 -9.67
C TYR A 74 -0.06 16.76 -10.52
N ALA A 75 0.24 15.47 -10.58
CA ALA A 75 -0.48 14.49 -11.40
C ALA A 75 -0.58 13.14 -10.70
N GLY A 76 -1.67 12.42 -11.01
CA GLY A 76 -1.83 11.02 -10.65
C GLY A 76 -0.99 10.11 -11.55
N PHE A 77 -0.79 8.87 -11.12
CA PHE A 77 0.01 7.88 -11.84
C PHE A 77 -0.29 6.45 -11.38
N ILE A 78 0.14 5.48 -12.19
CA ILE A 78 0.09 4.06 -11.82
C ILE A 78 1.27 3.73 -10.90
N LEU A 79 0.96 3.28 -9.70
CA LEU A 79 1.89 2.98 -8.62
C LEU A 79 1.99 1.47 -8.39
N PRO A 80 3.10 0.82 -8.79
CA PRO A 80 3.38 -0.55 -8.39
C PRO A 80 3.65 -0.63 -6.88
N ILE A 81 2.92 -1.50 -6.20
CA ILE A 81 3.06 -1.79 -4.76
C ILE A 81 3.42 -3.26 -4.58
N GLU A 82 4.56 -3.53 -3.95
CA GLU A 82 5.00 -4.90 -3.65
C GLU A 82 4.88 -5.16 -2.15
N VAL A 83 4.12 -6.18 -1.76
CA VAL A 83 4.02 -6.63 -0.37
C VAL A 83 4.81 -7.92 -0.22
N TYR A 84 5.93 -7.87 0.50
CA TYR A 84 6.78 -9.03 0.78
C TYR A 84 6.29 -9.73 2.04
N PHE A 85 6.24 -11.04 2.00
CA PHE A 85 5.77 -11.86 3.10
C PHE A 85 6.93 -12.40 3.92
N ARG A 86 6.71 -12.60 5.22
CA ARG A 86 7.58 -13.37 6.12
C ARG A 86 7.44 -14.87 5.85
N ASN A 87 7.53 -15.26 4.58
CA ASN A 87 7.42 -16.61 4.05
C ASN A 87 8.76 -17.04 3.47
N LYS A 88 9.20 -18.26 3.78
CA LYS A 88 10.45 -18.83 3.25
C LYS A 88 10.25 -19.47 1.88
N GLU A 89 9.04 -19.92 1.59
CA GLU A 89 8.63 -20.56 0.34
C GLU A 89 7.89 -19.57 -0.58
N GLU A 90 7.57 -20.00 -1.80
CA GLU A 90 6.74 -19.20 -2.70
C GLU A 90 5.25 -19.25 -2.29
N PRO A 91 4.49 -18.16 -2.50
CA PRO A 91 4.96 -16.86 -2.99
C PRO A 91 5.71 -16.07 -1.90
N LYS A 92 6.84 -15.43 -2.26
CA LYS A 92 7.57 -14.51 -1.35
C LYS A 92 6.98 -13.11 -1.30
N LYS A 93 6.19 -12.72 -2.30
CA LYS A 93 5.54 -11.42 -2.40
C LYS A 93 4.29 -11.47 -3.25
N VAL A 94 3.48 -10.43 -3.16
CA VAL A 94 2.44 -10.08 -4.13
C VAL A 94 2.69 -8.69 -4.68
N CYS A 95 2.35 -8.46 -5.95
CA CYS A 95 2.46 -7.17 -6.62
C CYS A 95 1.07 -6.66 -6.98
N PHE A 96 0.80 -5.40 -6.66
CA PHE A 96 -0.41 -4.68 -7.05
C PHE A 96 -0.06 -3.52 -7.96
N THR A 97 -0.88 -3.34 -8.99
CA THR A 97 -0.89 -2.12 -9.80
C THR A 97 -1.99 -1.22 -9.24
N TYR A 98 -1.60 -0.12 -8.59
CA TYR A 98 -2.53 0.78 -7.91
C TYR A 98 -2.65 2.10 -8.66
N ASP A 99 -3.87 2.54 -8.95
CA ASP A 99 -4.12 3.85 -9.57
C ASP A 99 -4.19 4.93 -8.49
N LEU A 100 -3.16 5.80 -8.45
CA LEU A 100 -3.12 6.96 -7.57
C LEU A 100 -3.61 8.16 -8.38
N PHE A 101 -4.88 8.50 -8.23
CA PHE A 101 -5.50 9.64 -8.91
C PHE A 101 -5.64 10.84 -7.97
N LEU A 102 -5.72 12.04 -8.55
CA LEU A 102 -5.89 13.29 -7.80
C LEU A 102 -7.28 13.87 -8.11
N ASN A 103 -7.86 14.60 -7.16
CA ASN A 103 -9.12 15.29 -7.39
C ASN A 103 -8.89 16.56 -8.22
N LEU A 104 -9.85 16.92 -9.08
CA LEU A 104 -9.83 18.21 -9.76
C LEU A 104 -10.23 19.34 -8.79
N GLU A 105 -9.92 20.58 -9.16
CA GLU A 105 -10.39 21.75 -8.43
C GLU A 105 -11.93 21.78 -8.38
N GLY A 106 -12.48 22.11 -7.21
CA GLY A 106 -13.92 22.04 -6.93
C GLY A 106 -14.44 20.67 -6.50
N ASN A 107 -13.70 19.59 -6.74
CA ASN A 107 -14.08 18.25 -6.29
C ASN A 107 -13.59 17.97 -4.85
N PRO A 108 -14.31 17.12 -4.08
CA PRO A 108 -13.88 16.76 -2.73
C PRO A 108 -12.53 16.02 -2.75
N PRO A 109 -11.76 16.06 -1.63
CA PRO A 109 -10.52 15.30 -1.49
C PRO A 109 -10.74 13.81 -1.75
N VAL A 110 -9.74 13.17 -2.34
CA VAL A 110 -9.77 11.73 -2.56
C VAL A 110 -9.62 11.01 -1.23
N ASN A 111 -10.46 10.00 -1.01
CA ASN A 111 -10.31 9.01 0.05
C ASN A 111 -10.73 7.65 -0.50
N HIS A 112 -9.80 6.98 -1.18
CA HIS A 112 -10.07 5.74 -1.91
C HIS A 112 -9.51 4.53 -1.17
N LEU A 113 -10.26 3.43 -1.15
CA LEU A 113 -9.91 2.18 -0.49
C LEU A 113 -10.20 0.99 -1.42
N ARG A 114 -9.22 0.12 -1.58
CA ARG A 114 -9.28 -1.12 -2.36
C ARG A 114 -8.98 -2.30 -1.46
N CYS A 115 -9.95 -3.18 -1.29
CA CYS A 115 -9.79 -4.40 -0.50
C CYS A 115 -9.32 -5.55 -1.38
N GLU A 116 -8.26 -6.23 -0.95
CA GLU A 116 -7.63 -7.35 -1.65
C GLU A 116 -7.66 -8.59 -0.77
N LYS A 117 -8.16 -9.70 -1.32
CA LYS A 117 -8.17 -11.00 -0.63
C LYS A 117 -7.05 -11.87 -1.18
N LEU A 118 -6.14 -12.29 -0.32
CA LEU A 118 -5.05 -13.19 -0.67
C LEU A 118 -5.38 -14.60 -0.19
N THR A 119 -5.20 -15.59 -1.07
CA THR A 119 -5.34 -17.02 -0.75
C THR A 119 -3.97 -17.68 -0.86
N PHE A 120 -3.54 -18.32 0.22
CA PHE A 120 -2.33 -19.13 0.26
C PHE A 120 -2.73 -20.60 0.30
N ASN A 121 -2.31 -21.36 -0.72
CA ASN A 121 -2.62 -22.77 -0.85
C ASN A 121 -1.61 -23.59 -0.06
N ASN A 122 -2.09 -24.38 0.90
CA ASN A 122 -1.27 -25.23 1.77
C ASN A 122 0.02 -24.56 2.31
N PRO A 123 -0.07 -23.38 2.98
CA PRO A 123 1.10 -22.69 3.50
C PRO A 123 1.82 -23.53 4.56
N THR A 124 3.13 -23.33 4.72
CA THR A 124 3.91 -23.97 5.78
C THR A 124 3.27 -23.72 7.15
N LYS A 125 3.46 -24.67 8.09
CA LYS A 125 2.94 -24.51 9.47
C LYS A 125 3.42 -23.21 10.12
N GLU A 126 4.65 -22.78 9.84
CA GLU A 126 5.21 -21.52 10.34
C GLU A 126 4.47 -20.31 9.75
N PHE A 127 4.28 -20.27 8.43
CA PHE A 127 3.63 -19.15 7.77
C PHE A 127 2.13 -19.09 8.07
N ARG A 128 1.45 -20.23 8.13
CA ARG A 128 0.04 -20.31 8.53
C ARG A 128 -0.21 -19.69 9.91
N LYS A 129 0.66 -19.94 10.89
CA LYS A 129 0.56 -19.31 12.22
C LYS A 129 0.66 -17.78 12.15
N LYS A 130 1.47 -17.23 11.23
CA LYS A 130 1.59 -15.78 11.02
C LYS A 130 0.32 -15.20 10.39
N LEU A 131 -0.27 -15.90 9.42
CA LEU A 131 -1.53 -15.51 8.79
C LEU A 131 -2.70 -15.49 9.79
N LEU A 132 -2.86 -16.55 10.59
CA LEU A 132 -3.91 -16.65 11.61
C LEU A 132 -3.84 -15.52 12.65
N LYS A 133 -2.63 -15.11 13.06
CA LYS A 133 -2.44 -13.98 13.99
C LYS A 133 -2.92 -12.64 13.40
N ALA A 134 -3.02 -12.53 12.08
CA ALA A 134 -3.47 -11.34 11.37
C ALA A 134 -4.93 -11.47 10.88
N GLY A 135 -5.73 -12.37 11.46
CA GLY A 135 -7.15 -12.53 11.15
C GLY A 135 -7.46 -13.44 9.96
N GLY A 136 -6.51 -14.28 9.53
CA GLY A 136 -6.71 -15.30 8.48
C GLY A 136 -7.02 -16.70 8.97
#